data_AF-A0A1H8BBR5-F1
#
_entry.id   AF-A0A1H8BBR5-F1
#
_cell.length_a   1.000
_cell.length_b   1.000
_cell.length_c   1.000
_cell.angle_alpha   90.00
_cell.angle_beta   90.00
_cell.angle_gamma   90.00
#
_symmetry.space_group_name_H-M   'P 1'
#
loop_
_entity.id
_entity.type
_entity.pdbx_description
1 polymer ?
#
loop_
_entity_poly.entity_id
_entity_poly.type
_entity_poly.pdbx_seq_one_letter_code
_entity_poly.pdbx_strand_id
1 'polypeptide(L)' 'MNVLQPNKKAAIITLLTNGISQREIGRKVRVDRKTIRKYARMVESNKAIGED' A
#
# COMPACT_ATOMS: atom_id res chain seq x y z
N MET A 1 -2.18 -18.54 6.04
CA MET A 1 -1.86 -17.26 5.36
C MET A 1 -3.12 -16.78 4.64
N ASN A 2 -3.85 -15.80 5.17
CA ASN A 2 -4.96 -15.21 4.40
C ASN A 2 -4.36 -14.25 3.37
N VAL A 3 -4.49 -14.59 2.10
CA VAL A 3 -4.05 -13.75 1.00
C VAL A 3 -4.91 -12.49 0.96
N LEU A 4 -4.27 -11.32 0.87
CA LEU A 4 -4.98 -10.06 0.70
C LEU A 4 -5.74 -10.10 -0.62
N GLN A 5 -7.03 -9.82 -0.58
CA GLN A 5 -7.85 -9.80 -1.79
C GLN A 5 -7.26 -8.81 -2.84
N PRO A 6 -7.26 -9.16 -4.14
CA PRO A 6 -6.65 -8.33 -5.18
C PRO A 6 -7.15 -6.88 -5.23
N ASN A 7 -8.46 -6.68 -5.02
CA ASN A 7 -9.07 -5.36 -4.93
C ASN A 7 -8.48 -4.50 -3.81
N LYS A 8 -8.26 -5.06 -2.63
CA LYS A 8 -7.63 -4.37 -1.50
C LYS A 8 -6.16 -4.06 -1.78
N LYS A 9 -5.44 -4.97 -2.44
CA LYS A 9 -4.05 -4.73 -2.87
C LYS A 9 -3.97 -3.53 -3.81
N ALA A 10 -4.80 -3.49 -4.86
CA ALA A 10 -4.84 -2.39 -5.82
C ALA A 10 -5.17 -1.06 -5.12
N ALA A 11 -6.20 -1.03 -4.27
CA ALA A 11 -6.59 0.16 -3.52
C ALA A 11 -5.47 0.69 -2.62
N ILE A 12 -4.75 -0.19 -1.91
CA ILE A 12 -3.61 0.22 -1.07
C ILE A 12 -2.52 0.87 -1.90
N ILE A 13 -2.14 0.25 -3.03
CA ILE A 13 -1.08 0.78 -3.91
C ILE A 13 -1.47 2.16 -4.44
N THR A 14 -2.67 2.30 -5.02
CA THR A 14 -3.15 3.58 -5.55
C THR A 14 -3.18 4.67 -4.49
N LEU A 15 -3.69 4.38 -3.28
CA LEU A 15 -3.77 5.38 -2.21
C LEU A 15 -2.37 5.78 -1.70
N LEU A 16 -1.42 4.86 -1.64
CA LEU A 16 -0.03 5.16 -1.28
C LEU A 16 0.62 6.06 -2.33
N THR A 17 0.46 5.75 -3.62
CA THR A 17 0.98 6.57 -4.73
C THR A 17 0.37 7.99 -4.72
N ASN A 18 -0.89 8.11 -4.33
CA ASN A 18 -1.57 9.41 -4.17
C ASN A 18 -1.19 10.15 -2.87
N GLY A 19 -0.19 9.67 -2.11
CA GLY A 19 0.29 10.33 -0.90
C GLY A 19 -0.63 10.21 0.32
N ILE A 20 -1.66 9.35 0.27
CA ILE A 20 -2.56 9.16 1.41
C ILE A 20 -1.82 8.43 2.54
N SER A 21 -1.97 8.94 3.77
CA SER A 21 -1.30 8.35 4.92
C SER A 21 -1.71 6.89 5.16
N GLN A 22 -0.75 6.04 5.53
CA GLN A 22 -1.02 4.62 5.84
C GLN A 22 -2.12 4.43 6.90
N ARG A 23 -2.24 5.37 7.85
CA ARG A 23 -3.30 5.36 8.87
C ARG A 23 -4.68 5.52 8.24
N GLU A 24 -4.82 6.44 7.30
CA GLU A 24 -6.08 6.69 6.62
C GLU A 24 -6.44 5.56 5.65
N ILE A 25 -5.45 4.97 4.99
CA ILE A 25 -5.62 3.75 4.18
C ILE A 25 -6.18 2.61 5.05
N GLY A 26 -5.66 2.42 6.27
CA GLY A 26 -6.15 1.42 7.21
C GLY A 26 -7.64 1.59 7.55
N ARG A 27 -8.07 2.85 7.73
CA ARG A 27 -9.48 3.20 7.98
C ARG A 27 -10.37 2.92 6.76
N LYS A 28 -9.93 3.32 5.55
CA LYS A 28 -10.70 3.20 4.31
C LYS A 28 -10.81 1.76 3.80
N VAL A 29 -9.69 1.04 3.75
CA VAL A 29 -9.60 -0.30 3.12
C VAL A 29 -9.90 -1.43 4.12
N ARG A 30 -9.96 -1.11 5.42
CA ARG A 30 -10.11 -2.09 6.52
C ARG A 30 -9.05 -3.17 6.45
N VAL A 31 -7.79 -2.73 6.43
CA VAL A 31 -6.59 -3.57 6.39
C VAL A 31 -5.65 -3.12 7.49
N ASP A 32 -5.03 -4.09 8.16
CA ASP A 32 -4.03 -3.83 9.20
C ASP A 32 -2.87 -2.98 8.64
N ARG A 33 -2.46 -1.98 9.42
CA ARG A 33 -1.39 -1.06 9.05
C ARG A 33 -0.06 -1.77 8.75
N LYS A 34 0.23 -2.95 9.31
CA LYS A 34 1.44 -3.74 9.02
C LYS A 34 1.48 -4.20 7.56
N THR A 35 0.32 -4.56 7.01
CA THR A 35 0.18 -4.95 5.61
C THR A 35 0.39 -3.74 4.72
N ILE A 36 -0.23 -2.61 5.06
CA ILE A 36 -0.06 -1.36 4.31
C ILE A 36 1.40 -0.90 4.34
N ARG A 37 2.09 -1.00 5.49
CA ARG A 37 3.52 -0.68 5.62
C ARG A 37 4.40 -1.55 4.72
N LYS A 38 4.09 -2.84 4.58
CA LYS A 38 4.79 -3.73 3.64
C LYS A 38 4.67 -3.21 2.20
N TYR A 39 3.46 -2.84 1.79
CA TYR A 39 3.24 -2.28 0.44
C TYR A 39 3.89 -0.91 0.25
N ALA A 40 3.90 -0.06 1.27
CA ALA A 40 4.58 1.24 1.21
C ALA A 40 6.07 1.06 0.90
N ARG A 41 6.76 0.15 1.60
CA ARG A 41 8.16 -0.18 1.31
C ARG A 41 8.36 -0.70 -0.11
N MET A 42 7.46 -1.54 -0.61
CA MET A 42 7.54 -2.03 -2.00
C MET A 42 7.37 -0.90 -3.02
N VAL A 43 6.45 0.03 -2.78
CA VAL A 43 6.24 1.19 -3.65
C VAL A 43 7.46 2.11 -3.62
N GLU A 44 8.03 2.36 -2.45
CA GLU A 44 9.28 3.14 -2.29
C GLU A 44 10.46 2.47 -3.01
N SER A 45 10.65 1.17 -2.86
CA SER A 45 11.69 0.42 -3.57
C SER A 45 11.50 0.43 -5.08
N ASN A 46 10.26 0.30 -5.57
CA ASN A 46 9.99 0.36 -7.00
C ASN A 46 10.23 1.75 -7.57
N LYS A 47 9.93 2.81 -6.81
CA LYS A 47 10.20 4.19 -7.20
C LYS A 47 11.71 4.42 -7.36
N ALA A 48 12.51 3.91 -6.42
CA ALA A 48 13.97 4.01 -6.45
C ALA A 48 14.64 3.26 -7.62
N ILE A 49 13.93 2.37 -8.32
CA ILE A 49 14.44 1.61 -9.47
C ILE A 49 13.96 2.21 -10.81
N GLY A 50 12.92 3.06 -10.78
CA GLY A 50 12.30 3.64 -11.98
C GLY A 50 12.56 5.13 -12.18
N GLU A 51 13.39 5.75 -11.33
CA GLU A 51 13.89 7.12 -11.48
C GLU A 51 15.39 7.04 -11.81
N ASP A 52 15.71 6.67 -13.04
CA ASP A 52 17.02 6.81 -13.72
C ASP A 52 16.80 7.54 -15.06
#